data_AF-S4Q068-F1
#
_entry.id   AF-S4Q068-F1
#
_cell.length_a   1.000
_cell.length_b   1.000
_cell.length_c   1.000
_cell.angle_alpha   90.00
_cell.angle_beta   90.00
_cell.angle_gamma   90.00
#
_symmetry.space_group_name_H-M   'P 1'
#
loop_
_entity.id
_entity.type
_entity.pdbx_description
1 polymer ?
#
loop_
_entity_poly.entity_id
_entity_poly.type
_entity_poly.pdbx_seq_one_letter_code
_entity_poly.pdbx_strand_id
1 'polypeptide(L)'
;MTSQACELFLDICNHTVKAHVKAVQLEGSIYSYVKQVGEVFFCSLSDALTEFISLFPKNKLSAFVVWASMQLRILMSQIIKQVFTPQCALDSILDCVQSLREQCTLFCEFGLDLRFQMNSSLRSPIIKALREYKEKIVDSMKTKVSEDKWTPVNMHTKAGVNKFLSQMENLGLILVRYVINETWVDLSSSTIWFVQSVITVQNVGLEIVTKDMMDVVDECIYAIFNSRLKFSMRNDSSYALKNLKFILETVMPYMIKSYKDKVGYDNVKLLELAGEYGVNIAPPKKSNITYTSNEYL
;
A
#
# COMPACT_ATOMS: atom_id res chain seq x y z
N MET A 1 -7.64 0.36 -48.81
CA MET A 1 -7.10 1.72 -48.56
C MET A 1 -7.21 2.15 -47.09
N THR A 2 -8.29 1.87 -46.37
CA THR A 2 -8.46 2.32 -44.97
C THR A 2 -7.65 1.58 -43.90
N SER A 3 -7.22 0.32 -44.13
CA SER A 3 -6.42 -0.43 -43.13
C SER A 3 -4.97 0.05 -43.04
N GLN A 4 -4.31 0.27 -44.18
CA GLN A 4 -2.93 0.76 -44.23
C GLN A 4 -2.82 2.18 -43.64
N ALA A 5 -3.79 3.05 -43.91
CA ALA A 5 -3.83 4.39 -43.31
C ALA A 5 -4.02 4.33 -41.78
N CYS A 6 -4.84 3.39 -41.29
CA CYS A 6 -5.03 3.16 -39.86
C CYS A 6 -3.75 2.64 -39.19
N GLU A 7 -3.05 1.68 -39.82
CA GLU A 7 -1.78 1.17 -39.33
C GLU A 7 -0.73 2.28 -39.27
N LEU A 8 -0.56 3.05 -40.35
CA LEU A 8 0.38 4.16 -40.41
C LEU A 8 0.07 5.24 -39.35
N PHE A 9 -1.21 5.56 -39.13
CA PHE A 9 -1.62 6.48 -38.08
C PHE A 9 -1.19 5.99 -36.69
N LEU A 10 -1.49 4.73 -36.36
CA LEU A 10 -1.13 4.14 -35.06
C LEU A 10 0.39 4.03 -34.88
N ASP A 11 1.15 3.82 -35.95
CA ASP A 11 2.61 3.87 -35.93
C ASP A 11 3.12 5.27 -35.61
N ILE A 12 2.55 6.31 -36.22
CA ILE A 12 2.86 7.71 -35.89
C ILE A 12 2.55 7.98 -34.41
N CYS A 13 1.36 7.63 -33.93
CA CYS A 13 0.98 7.79 -32.53
C CYS A 13 1.94 7.04 -31.59
N ASN A 14 2.38 5.83 -31.96
CA ASN A 14 3.36 5.07 -31.18
C ASN A 14 4.70 5.82 -31.06
N HIS A 15 5.19 6.42 -32.15
CA HIS A 15 6.40 7.25 -32.10
C HIS A 15 6.21 8.49 -31.24
N THR A 16 5.07 9.16 -31.35
CA THR A 16 4.73 10.36 -30.57
C THR A 16 4.64 10.06 -29.07
N VAL A 17 3.85 9.07 -28.66
CA VAL A 17 3.70 8.64 -27.26
C VAL A 17 5.08 8.28 -26.68
N LYS A 18 5.87 7.50 -27.42
CA LYS A 18 7.21 7.09 -26.99
C LYS A 18 8.15 8.28 -26.84
N ALA A 19 8.09 9.27 -27.73
CA ALA A 19 8.91 10.47 -27.64
C ALA A 19 8.51 11.33 -26.43
N HIS A 20 7.21 11.55 -26.21
CA HIS A 20 6.69 12.31 -25.08
C HIS A 20 7.07 11.66 -23.74
N VAL A 21 6.84 10.35 -23.58
CA VAL A 21 7.20 9.63 -22.35
C VAL A 21 8.71 9.66 -22.10
N LYS A 22 9.54 9.54 -23.14
CA LYS A 22 11.01 9.62 -23.01
C LYS A 22 11.52 11.01 -22.66
N ALA A 23 10.78 12.06 -22.99
CA ALA A 23 11.16 13.43 -22.64
C ALA A 23 11.03 13.71 -21.13
N VAL A 24 10.21 12.92 -20.43
CA VAL A 24 10.08 13.01 -18.97
C VAL A 24 11.32 12.40 -18.32
N GLN A 25 12.11 13.26 -17.66
CA GLN A 25 13.31 12.85 -16.95
C GLN A 25 12.98 12.53 -15.49
N LEU A 26 13.77 11.63 -14.88
CA LEU A 26 13.69 11.35 -13.45
C LEU A 26 14.31 12.53 -12.68
N GLU A 27 13.52 13.57 -12.46
CA GLU A 27 13.88 14.72 -11.64
C GLU A 27 13.11 14.71 -10.32
N GLY A 28 13.83 14.78 -9.20
CA GLY A 28 13.23 14.75 -7.87
C GLY A 28 12.87 13.34 -7.39
N SER A 29 11.64 13.16 -6.90
CA SER A 29 11.19 11.87 -6.32
C SER A 29 10.68 10.92 -7.40
N ILE A 30 10.75 9.61 -7.11
CA ILE A 30 10.17 8.58 -7.99
C ILE A 30 8.67 8.81 -8.23
N TYR A 31 7.95 9.30 -7.20
CA TYR A 31 6.55 9.66 -7.30
C TYR A 31 6.31 10.78 -8.33
N SER A 32 7.08 11.87 -8.26
CA SER A 32 6.95 12.97 -9.22
C SER A 32 7.18 12.50 -10.66
N TYR A 33 8.18 11.64 -10.85
CA TYR A 33 8.45 11.04 -12.16
C TYR A 33 7.29 10.17 -12.65
N VAL A 34 6.79 9.23 -11.83
CA VAL A 34 5.68 8.35 -12.20
C VAL A 34 4.43 9.16 -12.54
N LYS A 35 4.13 10.18 -11.74
CA LYS A 35 2.98 11.07 -11.95
C LYS A 35 3.07 11.79 -13.30
N GLN A 36 4.21 12.41 -13.60
CA GLN A 36 4.43 13.12 -14.86
C GLN A 36 4.40 12.18 -16.07
N VAL A 37 5.06 11.02 -15.97
CA VAL A 37 5.06 10.01 -17.03
C VAL A 37 3.63 9.55 -17.33
N GLY A 38 2.84 9.28 -16.30
CA GLY A 38 1.46 8.86 -16.46
C GLY A 38 0.56 9.96 -17.04
N GLU A 39 0.69 11.21 -16.58
CA GLU A 39 0.00 12.37 -17.16
C GLU A 39 0.28 12.51 -18.65
N VAL A 40 1.56 12.54 -19.03
CA VAL A 40 2.00 12.66 -20.42
C VAL A 40 1.49 11.49 -21.28
N PHE A 41 1.52 10.28 -20.74
CA PHE A 41 1.03 9.08 -21.42
C PHE A 41 -0.47 9.13 -21.68
N PHE A 42 -1.29 9.39 -20.64
CA PHE A 42 -2.75 9.38 -20.77
C PHE A 42 -3.26 10.57 -21.59
N CYS A 43 -2.63 11.74 -21.51
CA CYS A 43 -2.91 12.86 -22.42
C CYS A 43 -2.60 12.49 -23.87
N SER A 44 -1.45 11.87 -24.14
CA SER A 44 -1.10 11.44 -25.51
C SER A 44 -2.08 10.39 -26.04
N LEU A 45 -2.59 9.49 -25.19
CA LEU A 45 -3.62 8.53 -25.56
C LEU A 45 -4.97 9.22 -25.84
N SER A 46 -5.38 10.22 -25.06
CA SER A 46 -6.64 10.92 -25.28
C SER A 46 -6.63 11.74 -26.57
N ASP A 47 -5.50 12.37 -26.86
CA ASP A 47 -5.30 13.11 -28.12
C ASP A 47 -5.39 12.16 -29.31
N ALA A 48 -4.67 11.02 -29.23
CA ALA A 48 -4.70 10.00 -30.27
C ALA A 48 -6.10 9.39 -30.45
N LEU A 49 -6.86 9.17 -29.38
CA LEU A 49 -8.23 8.66 -29.45
C LEU A 49 -9.17 9.65 -30.12
N THR A 50 -9.09 10.92 -29.73
CA THR A 50 -9.90 12.00 -30.29
C THR A 50 -9.68 12.13 -31.79
N GLU A 51 -8.42 12.14 -32.21
CA GLU A 51 -8.05 12.18 -33.62
C GLU A 51 -8.48 10.90 -34.35
N PHE A 52 -8.28 9.72 -33.75
CA PHE A 52 -8.67 8.44 -34.35
C PHE A 52 -10.18 8.37 -34.66
N ILE A 53 -11.02 8.81 -33.72
CA ILE A 53 -12.49 8.84 -33.89
C ILE A 53 -12.89 9.79 -35.02
N SER A 54 -12.16 10.90 -35.20
CA SER A 54 -12.42 11.85 -36.28
C SER A 54 -12.02 11.33 -37.67
N LEU A 55 -10.95 10.53 -37.74
CA LEU A 55 -10.34 10.10 -39.00
C LEU A 55 -10.86 8.77 -39.51
N PHE A 56 -11.27 7.87 -38.61
CA PHE A 56 -11.59 6.49 -38.95
C PHE A 56 -13.03 6.10 -38.59
N PRO A 57 -13.68 5.24 -39.39
CA PRO A 57 -15.00 4.72 -39.07
C PRO A 57 -14.99 3.84 -37.81
N LYS A 58 -16.13 3.77 -37.12
CA LYS A 58 -16.29 3.05 -35.84
C LYS A 58 -15.86 1.57 -35.88
N ASN A 59 -15.96 0.91 -37.03
CA ASN A 59 -15.53 -0.48 -37.19
C ASN A 59 -14.01 -0.69 -37.09
N LYS A 60 -13.21 0.38 -37.00
CA LYS A 60 -11.76 0.35 -36.78
C LYS A 60 -11.35 0.59 -35.32
N LEU A 61 -12.28 0.90 -34.42
CA LEU A 61 -11.97 1.16 -33.01
C LEU A 61 -11.27 0.00 -32.30
N SER A 62 -11.53 -1.24 -32.72
CA SER A 62 -10.83 -2.41 -32.18
C SER A 62 -9.31 -2.34 -32.41
N ALA A 63 -8.85 -1.78 -33.53
CA ALA A 63 -7.43 -1.58 -33.80
C ALA A 63 -6.81 -0.57 -32.82
N PHE A 64 -7.53 0.52 -32.51
CA PHE A 64 -7.09 1.49 -31.51
C PHE A 64 -7.01 0.86 -30.11
N VAL A 65 -8.01 0.06 -29.71
CA VAL A 65 -8.02 -0.63 -28.41
C VAL A 65 -6.82 -1.57 -28.27
N VAL A 66 -6.51 -2.33 -29.32
CA VAL A 66 -5.32 -3.21 -29.34
C VAL A 66 -4.03 -2.40 -29.23
N TRP A 67 -3.94 -1.28 -29.96
CA TRP A 67 -2.77 -0.40 -29.88
C TRP A 67 -2.60 0.22 -28.49
N ALA A 68 -3.66 0.80 -27.91
CA ALA A 68 -3.63 1.40 -26.58
C ALA A 68 -3.27 0.38 -25.49
N SER A 69 -3.79 -0.85 -25.61
CA SER A 69 -3.41 -1.98 -24.77
C SER A 69 -1.90 -2.29 -24.86
N MET A 70 -1.32 -2.25 -26.07
CA MET A 70 0.12 -2.44 -26.25
C MET A 70 0.94 -1.28 -25.66
N GLN A 71 0.50 -0.03 -25.85
CA GLN A 71 1.14 1.14 -25.27
C GLN A 71 1.17 1.08 -23.73
N LEU A 72 0.04 0.73 -23.11
CA LEU A 72 -0.02 0.56 -21.65
C LEU A 72 0.94 -0.53 -21.17
N ARG A 73 1.04 -1.66 -21.88
CA ARG A 73 1.97 -2.74 -21.51
C ARG A 73 3.42 -2.27 -21.51
N ILE A 74 3.80 -1.46 -22.51
CA ILE A 74 5.15 -0.89 -22.60
C ILE A 74 5.42 0.04 -21.43
N LEU A 75 4.47 0.96 -21.15
CA LEU A 75 4.55 1.87 -20.02
C LEU A 75 4.71 1.10 -18.70
N MET A 76 3.83 0.13 -18.44
CA MET A 76 3.86 -0.65 -17.20
C MET A 76 5.19 -1.38 -17.02
N SER A 77 5.77 -1.93 -18.09
CA SER A 77 7.09 -2.57 -18.03
C SER A 77 8.20 -1.59 -17.60
N GLN A 78 8.13 -0.33 -18.02
CA GLN A 78 9.09 0.70 -17.62
C GLN A 78 8.88 1.13 -16.16
N ILE A 79 7.64 1.46 -15.80
CA ILE A 79 7.28 1.89 -14.44
C ILE A 79 7.61 0.80 -13.42
N ILE A 80 7.30 -0.46 -13.72
CA ILE A 80 7.54 -1.57 -12.79
C ILE A 80 9.04 -1.65 -12.44
N LYS A 81 9.93 -1.48 -13.42
CA LYS A 81 11.39 -1.52 -13.21
C LYS A 81 11.91 -0.37 -12.37
N GLN A 82 11.27 0.79 -12.42
CA GLN A 82 11.69 1.98 -11.68
C GLN A 82 11.14 2.00 -10.25
N VAL A 83 9.88 1.58 -10.08
CA VAL A 83 9.16 1.69 -8.79
C VAL A 83 9.40 0.47 -7.90
N PHE A 84 9.37 -0.74 -8.45
CA PHE A 84 9.44 -1.98 -7.66
C PHE A 84 10.89 -2.45 -7.49
N THR A 85 11.69 -1.58 -6.87
CA THR A 85 13.08 -1.88 -6.49
C THR A 85 13.16 -2.17 -4.98
N PRO A 86 14.09 -3.03 -4.51
CA PRO A 86 14.21 -3.35 -3.07
C PRO A 86 14.50 -2.16 -2.15
N GLN A 87 15.01 -1.06 -2.72
CA GLN A 87 15.34 0.17 -2.00
C GLN A 87 14.14 1.11 -1.86
N CYS A 88 13.11 0.94 -2.68
CA CYS A 88 11.92 1.79 -2.65
C CYS A 88 11.10 1.54 -1.38
N ALA A 89 10.70 2.62 -0.69
CA ALA A 89 9.84 2.52 0.47
C ALA A 89 8.43 2.07 0.07
N LEU A 90 7.78 1.27 0.92
CA LEU A 90 6.47 0.71 0.62
C LEU A 90 5.41 1.81 0.41
N ASP A 91 5.45 2.89 1.19
CA ASP A 91 4.59 4.08 1.02
C ASP A 91 4.83 4.75 -0.35
N SER A 92 6.09 4.86 -0.81
CA SER A 92 6.39 5.42 -2.13
C SER A 92 5.84 4.57 -3.27
N ILE A 93 5.82 3.24 -3.11
CA ILE A 93 5.18 2.33 -4.07
C ILE A 93 3.67 2.57 -4.10
N LEU A 94 3.03 2.75 -2.93
CA LEU A 94 1.61 3.07 -2.83
C LEU A 94 1.27 4.35 -3.60
N ASP A 95 1.97 5.44 -3.31
CA ASP A 95 1.74 6.75 -3.94
C ASP A 95 1.84 6.66 -5.47
N CYS A 96 2.87 5.96 -5.97
CA CYS A 96 3.06 5.74 -7.40
C CYS A 96 1.90 4.94 -8.02
N VAL A 97 1.47 3.87 -7.37
CA VAL A 97 0.38 3.01 -7.85
C VAL A 97 -0.97 3.73 -7.81
N GLN A 98 -1.25 4.50 -6.76
CA GLN A 98 -2.47 5.29 -6.63
C GLN A 98 -2.53 6.36 -7.72
N SER A 99 -1.45 7.10 -7.95
CA SER A 99 -1.39 8.10 -9.01
C SER A 99 -1.70 7.52 -10.39
N LEU A 100 -1.14 6.36 -10.73
CA LEU A 100 -1.44 5.68 -12.00
C LEU A 100 -2.91 5.21 -12.09
N ARG A 101 -3.47 4.71 -10.97
CA ARG A 101 -4.89 4.31 -10.89
C ARG A 101 -5.83 5.48 -11.09
N GLU A 102 -5.55 6.63 -10.50
CA GLU A 102 -6.33 7.85 -10.64
C GLU A 102 -6.30 8.33 -12.10
N GLN A 103 -5.12 8.43 -12.70
CA GLN A 103 -4.98 8.87 -14.10
C GLN A 103 -5.67 7.91 -15.08
N CYS A 104 -5.54 6.60 -14.87
CA CYS A 104 -6.24 5.61 -15.69
C CYS A 104 -7.77 5.68 -15.50
N THR A 105 -8.23 6.03 -14.30
CA THR A 105 -9.66 6.25 -14.03
C THR A 105 -10.16 7.50 -14.75
N LEU A 106 -9.41 8.61 -14.73
CA LEU A 106 -9.74 9.81 -15.51
C LEU A 106 -9.79 9.51 -17.01
N PHE A 107 -8.89 8.67 -17.51
CA PHE A 107 -8.90 8.26 -18.92
C PHE A 107 -10.17 7.47 -19.32
N CYS A 108 -10.85 6.82 -18.37
CA CYS A 108 -12.11 6.12 -18.65
C CYS A 108 -13.21 7.07 -19.13
N GLU A 109 -13.16 8.35 -18.76
CA GLU A 109 -14.12 9.37 -19.22
C GLU A 109 -14.03 9.62 -20.74
N PHE A 110 -12.92 9.26 -21.36
CA PHE A 110 -12.75 9.31 -22.83
C PHE A 110 -13.33 8.08 -23.55
N GLY A 111 -13.87 7.11 -22.82
CA GLY A 111 -14.56 5.95 -23.36
C GLY A 111 -13.72 4.69 -23.55
N LEU A 112 -12.51 4.64 -22.97
CA LEU A 112 -11.66 3.44 -22.96
C LEU A 112 -11.20 3.09 -21.54
N ASP A 113 -11.59 1.91 -21.07
CA ASP A 113 -11.18 1.40 -19.75
C ASP A 113 -10.00 0.43 -19.88
N LEU A 114 -8.85 0.82 -19.31
CA LEU A 114 -7.65 -0.01 -19.25
C LEU A 114 -7.29 -0.46 -17.82
N ARG A 115 -8.14 -0.18 -16.83
CA ARG A 115 -7.85 -0.41 -15.40
C ARG A 115 -7.61 -1.88 -15.11
N PHE A 116 -8.34 -2.78 -15.76
CA PHE A 116 -8.14 -4.22 -15.62
C PHE A 116 -6.72 -4.64 -16.04
N GLN A 117 -6.26 -4.17 -17.20
CA GLN A 117 -4.92 -4.50 -17.71
C GLN A 117 -3.82 -3.90 -16.83
N MET A 118 -4.00 -2.67 -16.36
CA MET A 118 -3.06 -2.01 -15.47
C MET A 118 -2.95 -2.75 -14.13
N ASN A 119 -4.09 -3.08 -13.50
CA ASN A 119 -4.11 -3.86 -12.25
C ASN A 119 -3.51 -5.26 -12.44
N SER A 120 -3.79 -5.92 -13.57
CA SER A 120 -3.17 -7.20 -13.90
C SER A 120 -1.65 -7.10 -14.02
N SER A 121 -1.12 -6.00 -14.56
CA SER A 121 0.32 -5.77 -14.69
C SER A 121 0.98 -5.48 -13.33
N LEU A 122 0.25 -4.84 -12.42
CA LEU A 122 0.72 -4.48 -11.07
C LEU A 122 0.62 -5.61 -10.05
N ARG A 123 -0.24 -6.61 -10.28
CA ARG A 123 -0.51 -7.71 -9.33
C ARG A 123 0.77 -8.39 -8.84
N SER A 124 1.57 -8.94 -9.76
CA SER A 124 2.78 -9.68 -9.40
C SER A 124 3.86 -8.79 -8.74
N PRO A 125 4.16 -7.59 -9.27
CA PRO A 125 5.07 -6.66 -8.61
C PRO A 125 4.66 -6.28 -7.18
N ILE A 126 3.37 -6.00 -6.94
CA ILE A 126 2.86 -5.66 -5.60
C ILE A 126 3.01 -6.82 -4.62
N ILE A 127 2.60 -8.04 -5.02
CA ILE A 127 2.75 -9.24 -4.18
C ILE A 127 4.21 -9.46 -3.82
N LYS A 128 5.11 -9.31 -4.81
CA LYS A 128 6.54 -9.46 -4.61
C LYS A 128 7.08 -8.42 -3.63
N ALA A 129 6.74 -7.13 -3.81
CA ALA A 129 7.20 -6.07 -2.93
C ALA A 129 6.71 -6.25 -1.48
N LEU A 130 5.45 -6.64 -1.27
CA LEU A 130 4.92 -6.91 0.07
C LEU A 130 5.67 -8.06 0.75
N ARG A 131 5.93 -9.16 0.02
CA ARG A 131 6.69 -10.30 0.54
C ARG A 131 8.14 -9.92 0.85
N GLU A 132 8.82 -9.19 -0.03
CA GLU A 132 10.19 -8.72 0.21
C GLU A 132 10.26 -7.79 1.42
N TYR A 133 9.27 -6.89 1.60
CA TYR A 133 9.19 -6.00 2.75
C TYR A 133 8.95 -6.79 4.05
N LYS A 134 8.07 -7.80 4.01
CA LYS A 134 7.85 -8.75 5.10
C LYS A 134 9.13 -9.48 5.48
N GLU A 135 9.85 -10.07 4.52
CA GLU A 135 11.12 -10.77 4.81
C GLU A 135 12.15 -9.82 5.43
N LYS A 136 12.30 -8.61 4.89
CA LYS A 136 13.20 -7.58 5.45
C LYS A 136 12.88 -7.24 6.91
N ILE A 137 11.60 -7.13 7.25
CA ILE A 137 11.14 -6.90 8.63
C ILE A 137 11.47 -8.12 9.49
N VAL A 138 11.11 -9.33 9.05
CA VAL A 138 11.34 -10.56 9.81
C VAL A 138 12.83 -10.80 10.07
N ASP A 139 13.69 -10.60 9.07
CA ASP A 139 15.14 -10.74 9.18
C ASP A 139 15.74 -9.71 10.15
N SER A 140 15.31 -8.45 10.03
CA SER A 140 15.77 -7.37 10.91
C SER A 140 15.32 -7.57 12.36
N MET A 141 14.19 -8.24 12.57
CA MET A 141 13.57 -8.39 13.88
C MET A 141 14.45 -9.12 14.88
N LYS A 142 15.10 -10.21 14.45
CA LYS A 142 16.00 -11.00 15.31
C LYS A 142 17.09 -10.11 15.91
N THR A 143 17.77 -9.35 15.05
CA THR A 143 18.85 -8.44 15.45
C THR A 143 18.31 -7.33 16.35
N LYS A 144 17.22 -6.68 15.96
CA LYS A 144 16.61 -5.58 16.72
C LYS A 144 16.18 -5.99 18.14
N VAL A 145 15.63 -7.19 18.31
CA VAL A 145 15.22 -7.70 19.62
C VAL A 145 16.41 -8.18 20.45
N SER A 146 17.41 -8.80 19.82
CA SER A 146 18.61 -9.31 20.53
C SER A 146 19.52 -8.18 21.03
N GLU A 147 19.59 -7.07 20.30
CA GLU A 147 20.38 -5.88 20.65
C GLU A 147 19.60 -4.85 21.49
N ASP A 148 18.32 -5.10 21.77
CA ASP A 148 17.51 -4.18 22.56
C ASP A 148 18.01 -4.10 24.00
N LYS A 149 18.12 -2.87 24.51
CA LYS A 149 18.52 -2.60 25.89
C LYS A 149 17.37 -2.76 26.88
N TRP A 150 16.14 -2.88 26.39
CA TRP A 150 14.92 -2.97 27.20
C TRP A 150 14.80 -1.80 28.17
N THR A 151 15.02 -0.60 27.64
CA THR A 151 14.89 0.67 28.38
C THR A 151 13.99 1.64 27.61
N PRO A 152 13.40 2.63 28.28
CA PRO A 152 12.78 3.77 27.62
C PRO A 152 13.71 4.42 26.60
N VAL A 153 13.14 4.99 25.54
CA VAL A 153 13.88 5.68 24.47
C VAL A 153 13.87 7.18 24.73
N ASN A 154 15.06 7.80 24.73
CA ASN A 154 15.21 9.25 24.81
C ASN A 154 15.09 9.87 23.41
N MET A 155 14.15 10.79 23.22
CA MET A 155 13.96 11.56 21.98
C MET A 155 14.77 12.87 21.97
N HIS A 156 15.61 13.07 22.99
CA HIS A 156 16.51 14.20 23.26
C HIS A 156 15.83 15.55 23.52
N THR A 157 14.69 15.82 22.88
CA THR A 157 13.99 17.10 22.94
C THR A 157 12.48 16.89 22.98
N LYS A 158 11.76 17.85 23.56
CA LYS A 158 10.28 17.89 23.54
C LYS A 158 9.73 17.94 22.11
N ALA A 159 10.42 18.65 21.21
CA ALA A 159 10.10 18.68 19.79
C ALA A 159 10.24 17.29 19.14
N GLY A 160 11.26 16.52 19.53
CA GLY A 160 11.45 15.13 19.09
C GLY A 160 10.31 14.21 19.54
N VAL A 161 9.88 14.32 20.79
CA VAL A 161 8.70 13.59 21.30
C VAL A 161 7.44 13.98 20.53
N ASN A 162 7.18 15.27 20.33
CA ASN A 162 6.00 15.72 19.59
C ASN A 162 5.99 15.19 18.15
N LYS A 163 7.14 15.22 17.46
CA LYS A 163 7.26 14.65 16.11
C LYS A 163 6.97 13.14 16.11
N PHE A 164 7.50 12.41 17.08
CA PHE A 164 7.24 10.98 17.25
C PHE A 164 5.75 10.69 17.51
N LEU A 165 5.11 11.47 18.39
CA LEU A 165 3.69 11.32 18.69
C LEU A 165 2.83 11.58 17.45
N SER A 166 3.10 12.64 16.68
CA SER A 166 2.39 12.91 15.42
C SER A 166 2.59 11.79 14.40
N GLN A 167 3.78 11.20 14.32
CA GLN A 167 4.02 10.03 13.45
C GLN A 167 3.19 8.81 13.88
N MET A 168 3.11 8.55 15.18
CA MET A 168 2.31 7.43 15.71
C MET A 168 0.82 7.68 15.60
N GLU A 169 0.38 8.93 15.74
CA GLU A 169 -1.00 9.34 15.54
C GLU A 169 -1.43 9.20 14.06
N ASN A 170 -0.54 9.51 13.11
CA ASN A 170 -0.77 9.23 11.68
C ASN A 170 -0.90 7.73 11.39
N LEU A 171 -0.28 6.87 12.20
CA LEU A 171 -0.47 5.41 12.18
C LEU A 171 -1.71 4.95 12.96
N GLY A 172 -2.42 5.87 13.60
CA GLY A 172 -3.65 5.68 14.39
C GLY A 172 -3.43 5.25 15.84
N LEU A 173 -2.21 5.39 16.38
CA LEU A 173 -1.88 5.09 17.76
C LEU A 173 -1.63 6.35 18.60
N ILE A 174 -2.42 6.52 19.65
CA ILE A 174 -2.25 7.62 20.61
C ILE A 174 -1.32 7.14 21.74
N LEU A 175 -0.07 7.60 21.72
CA LEU A 175 0.98 7.17 22.66
C LEU A 175 1.33 8.19 23.74
N VAL A 176 0.53 9.27 23.91
CA VAL A 176 0.78 10.35 24.88
C VAL A 176 1.00 9.81 26.31
N ARG A 177 0.26 8.76 26.69
CA ARG A 177 0.37 8.11 28.01
C ARG A 177 1.70 7.39 28.27
N TYR A 178 2.52 7.18 27.24
CA TYR A 178 3.84 6.56 27.35
C TYR A 178 4.95 7.61 27.42
N VAL A 179 4.65 8.91 27.44
CA VAL A 179 5.67 9.96 27.57
C VAL A 179 6.07 10.13 29.03
N ILE A 180 7.38 10.16 29.30
CA ILE A 180 7.98 10.40 30.62
C ILE A 180 8.92 11.61 30.52
N ASN A 181 8.89 12.50 31.50
CA ASN A 181 9.82 13.64 31.64
C ASN A 181 9.97 14.48 30.35
N GLU A 182 8.88 14.65 29.60
CA GLU A 182 8.75 15.40 28.32
C GLU A 182 9.66 14.98 27.15
N THR A 183 10.64 14.11 27.38
CA THR A 183 11.71 13.78 26.43
C THR A 183 11.89 12.28 26.22
N TRP A 184 11.25 11.45 27.04
CA TRP A 184 11.35 10.01 26.98
C TRP A 184 10.04 9.36 26.57
N VAL A 185 10.15 8.23 25.87
CA VAL A 185 9.05 7.33 25.56
C VAL A 185 9.28 6.01 26.27
N ASP A 186 8.31 5.59 27.07
CA ASP A 186 8.31 4.40 27.89
C ASP A 186 7.97 3.13 27.12
N LEU A 187 8.67 2.96 25.99
CA LEU A 187 8.65 1.78 25.14
C LEU A 187 10.09 1.53 24.68
N SER A 188 10.43 0.27 24.45
CA SER A 188 11.75 -0.09 23.94
C SER A 188 11.90 0.27 22.46
N SER A 189 13.14 0.43 22.01
CA SER A 189 13.44 0.81 20.62
C SER A 189 12.97 -0.25 19.62
N SER A 190 13.12 -1.54 19.93
CA SER A 190 12.63 -2.62 19.07
C SER A 190 11.11 -2.64 19.00
N THR A 191 10.41 -2.26 20.08
CA THR A 191 8.95 -2.21 20.14
C THR A 191 8.41 -1.08 19.28
N ILE A 192 8.97 0.12 19.40
CA ILE A 192 8.63 1.27 18.55
C ILE A 192 8.81 0.92 17.06
N TRP A 193 9.98 0.36 16.71
CA TRP A 193 10.27 -0.01 15.33
C TRP A 193 9.32 -1.07 14.79
N PHE A 194 8.99 -2.10 15.58
CA PHE A 194 8.05 -3.15 15.20
C PHE A 194 6.67 -2.58 14.89
N VAL A 195 6.15 -1.73 15.78
CA VAL A 195 4.83 -1.10 15.63
C VAL A 195 4.75 -0.29 14.35
N GLN A 196 5.76 0.55 14.08
CA GLN A 196 5.83 1.31 12.83
C GLN A 196 5.82 0.37 11.62
N SER A 197 6.68 -0.65 11.64
CA SER A 197 6.85 -1.57 10.51
C SER A 197 5.58 -2.37 10.19
N VAL A 198 4.92 -2.94 11.20
CA VAL A 198 3.76 -3.81 10.99
C VAL A 198 2.51 -3.01 10.61
N ILE A 199 2.32 -1.81 11.16
CA ILE A 199 1.19 -0.94 10.80
C ILE A 199 1.37 -0.37 9.39
N THR A 200 2.58 0.02 8.99
CA THR A 200 2.85 0.44 7.60
C THR A 200 2.51 -0.69 6.62
N VAL A 201 2.90 -1.93 6.90
CA VAL A 201 2.55 -3.08 6.05
C VAL A 201 1.03 -3.26 5.93
N GLN A 202 0.29 -3.13 7.04
CA GLN A 202 -1.18 -3.20 6.99
C GLN A 202 -1.77 -2.03 6.20
N ASN A 203 -1.42 -0.79 6.54
CA ASN A 203 -2.04 0.39 5.92
C ASN A 203 -1.77 0.43 4.42
N VAL A 204 -0.52 0.27 4.01
CA VAL A 204 -0.18 0.24 2.58
C VAL A 204 -0.76 -1.00 1.92
N GLY A 205 -0.64 -2.18 2.55
CA GLY A 205 -1.18 -3.43 2.03
C GLY A 205 -2.67 -3.31 1.69
N LEU A 206 -3.47 -2.79 2.63
CA LEU A 206 -4.92 -2.62 2.45
C LEU A 206 -5.30 -1.63 1.34
N GLU A 207 -4.45 -0.63 1.07
CA GLU A 207 -4.73 0.40 0.07
C GLU A 207 -4.21 0.04 -1.32
N ILE A 208 -3.10 -0.70 -1.40
CA ILE A 208 -2.45 -1.04 -2.66
C ILE A 208 -3.06 -2.27 -3.33
N VAL A 209 -3.52 -3.25 -2.55
CA VAL A 209 -3.99 -4.52 -3.10
C VAL A 209 -5.43 -4.46 -3.60
N THR A 210 -5.76 -5.32 -4.56
CA THR A 210 -7.16 -5.58 -4.94
C THR A 210 -7.74 -6.70 -4.06
N LYS A 211 -9.07 -6.83 -4.03
CA LYS A 211 -9.77 -7.80 -3.16
C LYS A 211 -9.26 -9.24 -3.31
N ASP A 212 -8.86 -9.61 -4.50
CA ASP A 212 -8.35 -10.94 -4.87
C ASP A 212 -6.84 -11.14 -4.57
N MET A 213 -6.21 -10.18 -3.89
CA MET A 213 -4.82 -10.23 -3.41
C MET A 213 -4.72 -10.13 -1.88
N MET A 214 -5.86 -10.07 -1.18
CA MET A 214 -5.88 -9.82 0.27
C MET A 214 -5.14 -10.88 1.09
N ASP A 215 -5.02 -12.10 0.56
CA ASP A 215 -4.28 -13.21 1.15
C ASP A 215 -2.80 -12.87 1.41
N VAL A 216 -2.18 -12.05 0.56
CA VAL A 216 -0.78 -11.63 0.74
C VAL A 216 -0.62 -10.67 1.92
N VAL A 217 -1.61 -9.80 2.16
CA VAL A 217 -1.58 -8.85 3.29
C VAL A 217 -1.71 -9.64 4.59
N ASP A 218 -2.63 -10.60 4.62
CA ASP A 218 -2.84 -11.48 5.78
C ASP A 218 -1.60 -12.33 6.07
N GLU A 219 -0.97 -12.89 5.04
CA GLU A 219 0.30 -13.61 5.14
C GLU A 219 1.39 -12.73 5.76
N CYS A 220 1.55 -11.50 5.28
CA CYS A 220 2.60 -10.59 5.74
C CYS A 220 2.39 -10.17 7.20
N ILE A 221 1.17 -9.75 7.55
CA ILE A 221 0.82 -9.34 8.93
C ILE A 221 1.06 -10.50 9.90
N TYR A 222 0.55 -11.69 9.58
CA TYR A 222 0.71 -12.88 10.42
C TYR A 222 2.19 -13.22 10.63
N ALA A 223 2.99 -13.27 9.56
CA ALA A 223 4.40 -13.62 9.65
C ALA A 223 5.19 -12.64 10.54
N ILE A 224 4.94 -11.34 10.39
CA ILE A 224 5.60 -10.28 11.17
C ILE A 224 5.21 -10.40 12.66
N PHE A 225 3.92 -10.54 12.98
CA PHE A 225 3.48 -10.72 14.37
C PHE A 225 4.01 -12.02 14.99
N ASN A 226 3.86 -13.15 14.31
CA ASN A 226 4.30 -14.46 14.81
C ASN A 226 5.80 -14.46 15.11
N SER A 227 6.60 -13.88 14.22
CA SER A 227 8.04 -13.69 14.45
C SER A 227 8.30 -12.88 15.72
N ARG A 228 7.60 -11.74 15.90
CA ARG A 228 7.79 -10.85 17.06
C ARG A 228 7.46 -11.54 18.37
N LEU A 229 6.34 -12.25 18.41
CA LEU A 229 5.88 -12.94 19.61
C LEU A 229 6.84 -14.07 20.00
N LYS A 230 7.30 -14.87 19.03
CA LYS A 230 8.31 -15.92 19.25
C LYS A 230 9.63 -15.39 19.82
N PHE A 231 10.09 -14.23 19.37
CA PHE A 231 11.31 -13.61 19.93
C PHE A 231 11.09 -13.01 21.32
N SER A 232 9.90 -12.47 21.58
CA SER A 232 9.58 -11.80 22.84
C SER A 232 9.42 -12.80 24.00
N MET A 233 8.97 -14.04 23.73
CA MET A 233 8.89 -15.10 24.74
C MET A 233 10.24 -15.62 25.27
N ARG A 234 11.36 -15.22 24.65
CA ARG A 234 12.70 -15.63 25.08
C ARG A 234 13.32 -14.67 26.09
N ASN A 235 12.65 -13.56 26.40
CA ASN A 235 13.20 -12.51 27.25
C ASN A 235 12.32 -12.31 28.49
N ASP A 236 12.86 -12.69 29.64
CA ASP A 236 12.15 -12.65 30.92
C ASP A 236 12.32 -11.33 31.68
N SER A 237 12.94 -10.31 31.07
CA SER A 237 13.05 -9.01 31.73
C SER A 237 11.66 -8.38 31.92
N SER A 238 11.44 -7.78 33.09
CA SER A 238 10.16 -7.14 33.42
C SER A 238 9.76 -6.07 32.40
N TYR A 239 10.75 -5.37 31.82
CA TYR A 239 10.52 -4.38 30.78
C TYR A 239 10.17 -4.99 29.42
N ALA A 240 10.76 -6.14 29.05
CA ALA A 240 10.35 -6.88 27.86
C ALA A 240 8.90 -7.36 27.97
N LEU A 241 8.49 -7.89 29.12
CA LEU A 241 7.11 -8.30 29.39
C LEU A 241 6.12 -7.13 29.30
N LYS A 242 6.50 -5.94 29.80
CA LYS A 242 5.70 -4.71 29.65
C LYS A 242 5.50 -4.32 28.19
N ASN A 243 6.55 -4.39 27.37
CA ASN A 243 6.48 -4.10 25.94
C ASN A 243 5.65 -5.16 25.19
N LEU A 244 5.77 -6.43 25.56
CA LEU A 244 4.93 -7.51 25.02
C LEU A 244 3.45 -7.26 25.34
N LYS A 245 3.14 -6.87 26.58
CA LYS A 245 1.78 -6.50 27.00
C LYS A 245 1.24 -5.35 26.14
N PHE A 246 2.05 -4.33 25.86
CA PHE A 246 1.65 -3.24 24.96
C PHE A 246 1.33 -3.74 23.54
N ILE A 247 2.13 -4.65 22.98
CA ILE A 247 1.87 -5.25 21.66
C ILE A 247 0.54 -6.01 21.65
N LEU A 248 0.32 -6.85 22.67
CA LEU A 248 -0.86 -7.72 22.76
C LEU A 248 -2.15 -6.98 23.11
N GLU A 249 -2.10 -5.98 23.99
CA GLU A 249 -3.30 -5.30 24.50
C GLU A 249 -3.61 -3.98 23.79
N THR A 250 -2.64 -3.37 23.09
CA THR A 250 -2.85 -2.11 22.37
C THR A 250 -2.71 -2.27 20.86
N VAL A 251 -1.57 -2.79 20.39
CA VAL A 251 -1.24 -2.77 18.95
C VAL A 251 -2.09 -3.79 18.19
N MET A 252 -2.12 -5.03 18.64
CA MET A 252 -2.86 -6.11 17.96
C MET A 252 -4.37 -5.83 17.92
N PRO A 253 -5.06 -5.44 19.01
CA PRO A 253 -6.47 -5.08 18.96
C PRO A 253 -6.76 -3.89 18.06
N TYR A 254 -5.89 -2.87 18.07
CA TYR A 254 -5.99 -1.75 17.14
C TYR A 254 -5.92 -2.21 15.69
N MET A 255 -4.94 -3.05 15.34
CA MET A 255 -4.75 -3.53 13.98
C MET A 255 -5.92 -4.36 13.49
N ILE A 256 -6.45 -5.25 14.33
CA ILE A 256 -7.61 -6.09 14.01
C ILE A 256 -8.84 -5.22 13.76
N LYS A 257 -9.09 -4.23 14.63
CA LYS A 257 -10.19 -3.28 14.46
C LYS A 257 -10.01 -2.45 13.18
N SER A 258 -8.85 -1.85 12.98
CA SER A 258 -8.53 -1.02 11.82
C SER A 258 -8.64 -1.80 10.50
N TYR A 259 -8.19 -3.05 10.49
CA TYR A 259 -8.35 -3.96 9.35
C TYR A 259 -9.83 -4.16 9.04
N LYS A 260 -10.63 -4.57 10.02
CA LYS A 260 -12.07 -4.79 9.87
C LYS A 260 -12.81 -3.53 9.41
N ASP A 261 -12.48 -2.38 10.00
CA ASP A 261 -13.09 -1.09 9.64
C ASP A 261 -12.80 -0.71 8.17
N LYS A 262 -11.60 -1.06 7.66
CA LYS A 262 -11.22 -0.79 6.26
C LYS A 262 -11.80 -1.78 5.24
N VAL A 263 -11.84 -3.08 5.54
CA VAL A 263 -12.24 -4.11 4.55
C VAL A 263 -13.63 -4.72 4.76
N GLY A 264 -14.22 -4.54 5.94
CA GLY A 264 -15.55 -5.05 6.30
C GLY A 264 -15.58 -6.50 6.81
N TYR A 265 -14.45 -7.20 6.88
CA TYR A 265 -14.32 -8.57 7.41
C TYR A 265 -13.05 -8.73 8.25
N ASP A 266 -12.97 -9.84 8.97
CA ASP A 266 -11.88 -10.08 9.92
C ASP A 266 -10.65 -10.72 9.27
N ASN A 267 -9.46 -10.34 9.73
CA ASN A 267 -8.22 -11.05 9.42
C ASN A 267 -8.15 -12.32 10.28
N VAL A 268 -8.58 -13.45 9.72
CA VAL A 268 -8.69 -14.73 10.45
C VAL A 268 -7.35 -15.18 11.02
N LYS A 269 -6.25 -15.06 10.25
CA LYS A 269 -4.91 -15.47 10.71
C LYS A 269 -4.43 -14.66 11.92
N LEU A 270 -4.72 -13.35 11.94
CA LEU A 270 -4.36 -12.50 13.06
C LEU A 270 -5.26 -12.76 14.28
N LEU A 271 -6.56 -13.05 14.08
CA LEU A 271 -7.47 -13.45 15.16
C LEU A 271 -7.06 -14.77 15.81
N GLU A 272 -6.69 -15.77 15.01
CA GLU A 272 -6.19 -17.06 15.51
C GLU A 272 -4.93 -16.87 16.35
N LEU A 273 -3.97 -16.08 15.84
CA LEU A 273 -2.76 -15.74 16.58
C LEU A 273 -3.06 -14.96 17.86
N ALA A 274 -4.04 -14.05 17.83
CA ALA A 274 -4.47 -13.34 19.03
C ALA A 274 -5.03 -14.30 20.10
N GLY A 275 -5.82 -15.31 19.67
CA GLY A 275 -6.34 -16.36 20.53
C GLY A 275 -5.26 -17.23 21.16
N GLU A 276 -4.23 -17.63 20.39
CA GLU A 276 -3.08 -18.40 20.88
C GLU A 276 -2.33 -17.69 22.02
N TYR A 277 -2.29 -16.35 21.99
CA TYR A 277 -1.62 -15.52 22.98
C TYR A 277 -2.57 -14.90 24.02
N GLY A 278 -3.82 -15.38 24.09
CA GLY A 278 -4.79 -14.98 25.13
C GLY A 278 -5.31 -13.55 25.01
N VAL A 279 -5.26 -12.95 23.82
CA VAL A 279 -5.75 -11.59 23.59
C VAL A 279 -7.28 -11.62 23.46
N ASN A 280 -7.97 -11.06 24.45
CA ASN A 280 -9.42 -10.91 24.43
C ASN A 280 -9.83 -9.75 23.54
N ILE A 281 -10.24 -10.07 22.31
CA ILE A 281 -10.83 -9.09 21.41
C ILE A 281 -12.32 -9.05 21.72
N ALA A 282 -12.76 -7.95 22.33
CA ALA A 282 -14.18 -7.77 22.63
C ALA A 282 -14.99 -7.92 21.32
N PRO A 283 -16.07 -8.72 21.32
CA PRO A 283 -16.94 -8.79 20.16
C PRO A 283 -17.44 -7.38 19.81
N PRO A 284 -17.57 -7.04 18.52
CA PRO A 284 -18.05 -5.71 18.14
C PRO A 284 -19.37 -5.45 18.86
N LYS A 285 -19.51 -4.25 19.44
CA LYS A 285 -20.82 -3.78 19.93
C LYS A 285 -21.77 -3.91 18.75
N LYS A 286 -22.70 -4.86 18.80
CA LYS A 286 -23.80 -4.92 17.83
C LYS A 286 -24.47 -3.55 17.89
N SER A 287 -24.32 -2.75 16.84
CA SER A 287 -25.28 -1.69 16.59
C SER A 287 -26.62 -2.40 16.43
N ASN A 288 -27.52 -2.16 17.36
CA ASN A 288 -28.91 -2.56 17.20
C ASN A 288 -29.46 -1.72 16.04
N ILE A 289 -29.24 -2.17 14.82
CA ILE A 289 -30.06 -1.75 13.68
C ILE A 289 -31.35 -2.54 13.86
N THR A 290 -32.27 -1.95 14.60
CA THR A 290 -33.67 -2.35 14.59
C THR A 290 -34.15 -2.09 13.17
N TYR A 291 -34.27 -3.13 12.35
CA TYR A 291 -35.07 -3.06 11.14
C TYR A 291 -36.51 -2.85 11.60
N THR A 292 -36.99 -1.61 11.55
CA THR A 292 -38.41 -1.32 11.56
C THR A 292 -38.97 -1.84 10.24
N SER A 293 -39.40 -3.09 10.25
CA SER A 293 -40.37 -3.59 9.28
C SER A 293 -41.64 -2.79 9.47
N ASN A 294 -41.90 -1.83 8.58
CA ASN A 294 -43.24 -1.36 8.18
C ASN A 294 -43.07 -0.16 7.26
N GLU A 295 -43.02 -0.42 5.95
CA GLU A 295 -43.55 0.48 4.91
C GLU A 295 -43.62 -0.30 3.60
N TYR A 296 -44.53 -1.28 3.58
CA TYR A 296 -45.20 -1.73 2.38
C TYR A 296 -46.66 -1.99 2.77
N LEU A 297 -47.43 -0.91 2.78
CA LEU A 297 -48.88 -0.87 2.54
C LEU A 297 -49.19 0.49 1.92
#